data_AF-A0AAN5BZL2-F1
#
_entry.id   AF-A0AAN5BZL2-F1
#
_cell.length_a   1.000
_cell.length_b   1.000
_cell.length_c   1.000
_cell.angle_alpha   90.00
_cell.angle_beta   90.00
_cell.angle_gamma   90.00
#
_symmetry.space_group_name_H-M   'P 1'
#
loop_
_entity.id
_entity.type
_entity.pdbx_description
1 polymer ?
#
loop_
_entity_poly.entity_id
_entity_poly.type
_entity_poly.pdbx_seq_one_letter_code
_entity_poly.pdbx_strand_id
1 'polypeptide(L)'
;MAICGNVETYVTAQVIYWVGYNGMDYVLHIFLSDTTDLVNRSFVYGMASTPYVVTTFAGPAAAQLMYEIGGLWWGFGIFVVLTPLVTAPFLWLLWTSLRKAYTEGLIRKAHSRRTWARSVKHYFIEFDSRNSALT
;
A
#
# COMPACT_ATOMS: atom_id res chain seq x y z
N MET A 1 -9.62 11.76 -6.13
CA MET A 1 -10.61 12.50 -5.30
C MET A 1 -10.43 14.01 -5.39
N ALA A 2 -9.22 14.56 -5.16
CA ALA A 2 -8.97 16.02 -5.17
C ALA A 2 -9.07 16.76 -6.53
N ILE A 3 -9.41 16.08 -7.64
CA ILE A 3 -9.60 16.74 -8.97
C ILE A 3 -10.88 16.19 -9.65
N CYS A 4 -11.70 15.43 -8.92
CA CYS A 4 -12.87 14.77 -9.49
C CYS A 4 -13.98 15.81 -9.74
N GLY A 5 -14.22 16.14 -11.01
CA GLY A 5 -15.34 17.00 -11.43
C GLY A 5 -16.62 16.23 -11.79
N ASN A 6 -16.55 14.90 -11.87
CA ASN A 6 -17.68 14.04 -12.23
C ASN A 6 -17.72 12.74 -11.39
N VAL A 7 -18.89 12.13 -11.25
CA VAL A 7 -19.13 10.91 -10.45
C VAL A 7 -18.26 9.75 -10.96
N GLU A 8 -18.14 9.58 -12.28
CA GLU A 8 -17.31 8.53 -12.88
C GLU A 8 -15.83 8.62 -12.44
N THR A 9 -15.29 9.84 -12.43
CA THR A 9 -13.90 10.08 -11.99
C THR A 9 -13.72 9.86 -10.49
N TYR A 10 -14.77 10.08 -9.70
CA TYR A 10 -14.76 9.81 -8.27
C TYR A 10 -14.73 8.30 -7.99
N VAL A 11 -15.62 7.54 -8.64
CA VAL A 11 -15.67 6.07 -8.50
C VAL A 11 -14.36 5.43 -8.95
N THR A 12 -13.82 5.86 -10.09
CA THR A 12 -12.52 5.37 -10.59
C THR A 12 -11.40 5.64 -9.57
N ALA A 13 -11.34 6.85 -9.00
CA ALA A 13 -10.37 7.18 -7.98
C ALA A 13 -10.54 6.33 -6.70
N GLN A 14 -11.78 6.02 -6.33
CA GLN A 14 -12.08 5.22 -5.14
C GLN A 14 -11.62 3.77 -5.31
N VAL A 15 -11.82 3.18 -6.50
CA VAL A 15 -11.31 1.84 -6.81
C VAL A 15 -9.78 1.80 -6.71
N ILE A 16 -9.09 2.78 -7.31
CA ILE A 16 -7.62 2.87 -7.24
C ILE A 16 -7.15 3.01 -5.79
N TYR A 17 -7.83 3.84 -4.99
CA TYR A 17 -7.51 4.02 -3.57
C TYR A 17 -7.60 2.70 -2.79
N TRP A 18 -8.70 1.96 -2.94
CA TRP A 18 -8.88 0.69 -2.23
C TRP A 18 -7.87 -0.38 -2.66
N VAL A 19 -7.58 -0.48 -3.95
CA VAL A 19 -6.56 -1.42 -4.46
C VAL A 19 -5.19 -1.09 -3.86
N GLY A 20 -4.80 0.19 -3.85
CA GLY A 20 -3.53 0.62 -3.26
C GLY A 20 -3.48 0.41 -1.75
N TYR A 21 -4.54 0.78 -1.04
CA TYR A 21 -4.64 0.67 0.41
C TYR A 21 -4.52 -0.79 0.88
N ASN A 22 -5.30 -1.71 0.30
CA ASN A 22 -5.24 -3.13 0.66
C ASN A 22 -3.87 -3.74 0.31
N GLY A 23 -3.28 -3.37 -0.83
CA GLY A 23 -1.95 -3.86 -1.20
C GLY A 23 -0.87 -3.43 -0.20
N MET A 24 -0.92 -2.17 0.25
CA MET A 24 0.01 -1.66 1.26
C MET A 24 -0.17 -2.35 2.62
N ASP A 25 -1.40 -2.47 3.09
CA ASP A 25 -1.73 -3.14 4.35
C ASP A 25 -1.27 -4.60 4.37
N TYR A 26 -1.48 -5.31 3.25
CA TYR A 26 -1.02 -6.68 3.09
C TYR A 26 0.51 -6.82 3.20
N VAL A 27 1.26 -5.94 2.53
CA VAL A 27 2.73 -5.93 2.59
C VAL A 27 3.22 -5.65 4.01
N LEU A 28 2.59 -4.71 4.72
CA LEU A 28 2.91 -4.42 6.12
C LEU A 28 2.64 -5.62 7.02
N HIS A 29 1.52 -6.31 6.83
CA HIS A 29 1.20 -7.51 7.61
C HIS A 29 2.16 -8.67 7.36
N ILE A 30 2.61 -8.90 6.12
CA ILE A 30 3.67 -9.89 5.82
C ILE A 30 4.97 -9.47 6.49
N PHE A 31 5.38 -8.21 6.37
CA PHE A 31 6.62 -7.76 6.97
C PHE A 31 6.62 -7.92 8.50
N LEU A 32 5.51 -7.58 9.14
CA LEU A 32 5.35 -7.75 10.59
C LEU A 32 5.30 -9.23 10.98
N SER A 33 4.71 -10.08 10.13
CA SER A 33 4.73 -11.54 10.29
C SER A 33 6.15 -12.09 10.26
N ASP A 34 6.97 -11.64 9.32
CA ASP A 34 8.30 -12.18 9.09
C ASP A 34 9.31 -11.69 10.15
N THR A 35 9.00 -10.59 10.83
CA THR A 35 9.85 -9.99 11.88
C THR A 35 9.47 -10.40 13.29
N THR A 36 8.31 -11.03 13.51
CA THR A 36 7.81 -11.38 14.85
C THR A 36 7.63 -12.89 15.01
N ASP A 37 7.90 -13.39 16.21
CA ASP A 37 7.62 -14.79 16.53
C ASP A 37 6.11 -15.07 16.58
N LEU A 38 5.73 -16.29 16.21
CA LEU A 38 4.33 -16.76 16.14
C LEU A 38 3.52 -16.49 17.42
N VAL A 39 4.16 -16.58 18.59
CA VAL A 39 3.51 -16.40 19.90
C VAL A 39 3.14 -14.94 20.16
N ASN A 40 3.96 -13.99 19.71
CA ASN A 40 3.81 -12.57 20.02
C ASN A 40 3.16 -11.77 18.89
N ARG A 41 2.96 -12.38 17.72
CA ARG A 41 2.46 -11.74 16.51
C ARG A 41 1.10 -11.05 16.70
N SER A 42 0.18 -11.66 17.44
CA SER A 42 -1.14 -11.07 17.74
C SER A 42 -1.04 -9.80 18.59
N PHE A 43 -0.13 -9.78 19.57
CA PHE A 43 0.12 -8.61 20.42
C PHE A 43 0.73 -7.46 19.61
N VAL A 44 1.70 -7.78 18.73
CA VAL A 44 2.32 -6.77 17.85
C VAL A 44 1.32 -6.21 16.84
N TYR A 45 0.44 -7.04 16.26
CA TYR A 45 -0.67 -6.54 15.43
C TYR A 45 -1.64 -5.66 16.22
N GLY A 46 -1.97 -6.04 17.45
CA GLY A 46 -2.79 -5.23 18.35
C GLY A 46 -2.19 -3.83 18.52
N MET A 47 -0.90 -3.75 18.87
CA MET A 47 -0.19 -2.47 19.01
C MET A 47 -0.14 -1.66 17.70
N ALA A 48 0.15 -2.32 16.58
CA ALA A 48 0.17 -1.68 15.26
C ALA A 48 -1.21 -1.14 14.84
N SER A 49 -2.30 -1.72 15.35
CA SER A 49 -3.66 -1.29 15.06
C SER A 49 -4.16 -0.14 15.96
N THR A 50 -3.52 0.10 17.12
CA THR A 50 -3.91 1.18 18.05
C THR A 50 -4.02 2.58 17.43
N PRO A 51 -3.17 3.00 16.47
CA PRO A 51 -3.29 4.31 15.85
C PRO A 51 -4.61 4.47 15.08
N TYR A 52 -5.18 3.39 14.53
CA TYR A 52 -6.46 3.46 13.82
C TYR A 52 -7.57 4.00 14.72
N VAL A 53 -7.58 3.60 16.00
CA VAL A 53 -8.57 4.09 16.98
C VAL A 53 -8.47 5.60 17.16
N VAL A 54 -7.28 6.17 17.17
CA VAL A 54 -7.11 7.63 17.26
C VAL A 54 -7.59 8.31 15.98
N THR A 55 -7.24 7.73 14.81
CA THR A 55 -7.61 8.32 13.51
C THR A 55 -9.11 8.30 13.25
N THR A 56 -9.86 7.31 13.75
CA THR A 56 -11.31 7.24 13.56
C THR A 56 -12.06 8.38 14.27
N PHE A 57 -11.52 8.89 15.38
CA PHE A 57 -12.10 10.04 16.09
C PHE A 57 -11.55 11.39 15.59
N ALA A 58 -10.25 11.47 15.30
CA ALA A 58 -9.63 12.71 14.81
C ALA A 58 -10.00 13.03 13.36
N GLY A 59 -10.18 12.01 12.51
CA GLY A 59 -10.53 12.15 11.10
C GLY A 59 -11.81 12.94 10.82
N PRO A 60 -12.97 12.58 11.40
CA PRO A 60 -14.23 13.29 11.15
C PRO A 60 -14.19 14.73 11.68
N ALA A 61 -13.56 14.98 12.84
CA ALA A 61 -13.38 16.34 13.36
C ALA A 61 -12.57 17.22 12.39
N ALA A 62 -11.48 16.68 11.84
CA ALA A 62 -10.68 17.39 10.83
C ALA A 62 -11.46 17.59 9.50
N ALA A 63 -12.23 16.59 9.08
CA ALA A 63 -13.06 16.67 7.87
C ALA A 63 -14.16 17.74 7.98
N GLN A 64 -14.79 17.86 9.15
CA GLN A 64 -15.83 18.85 9.40
C GLN A 64 -15.27 20.28 9.37
N LEU A 65 -14.10 20.50 9.97
CA LEU A 65 -13.40 21.79 9.91
C LEU A 65 -12.99 22.16 8.47
N MET A 66 -12.54 21.19 7.68
CA MET A 66 -12.23 21.40 6.25
C MET A 66 -13.48 21.71 5.41
N TYR A 67 -14.64 21.16 5.79
CA TYR A 67 -15.93 21.45 5.15
C TYR A 67 -16.38 22.89 5.44
N GLU A 68 -16.28 23.34 6.69
CA GLU A 68 -16.65 24.71 7.09
C GLU A 68 -15.79 25.79 6.41
N ILE A 69 -14.51 25.50 6.17
CA ILE A 69 -13.56 26.40 5.51
C ILE A 69 -13.74 26.37 3.96
N GLY A 70 -14.58 25.49 3.42
CA GLY A 70 -14.78 25.33 1.97
C GLY A 70 -13.57 24.71 1.26
N GLY A 71 -12.66 24.09 2.01
CA GLY A 71 -11.36 23.60 1.55
C GLY A 71 -11.31 22.10 1.24
N LEU A 72 -12.41 21.48 0.80
CA LEU A 72 -12.49 20.03 0.56
C LEU A 72 -11.38 19.51 -0.38
N TRP A 73 -11.06 20.28 -1.42
CA TRP A 73 -9.99 19.97 -2.36
C TRP A 73 -8.60 19.91 -1.68
N TRP A 74 -8.34 20.84 -0.77
CA TRP A 74 -7.11 20.85 0.05
C TRP A 74 -7.10 19.73 1.07
N GLY A 75 -8.25 19.40 1.66
CA GLY A 75 -8.39 18.25 2.55
C GLY A 75 -7.95 16.94 1.88
N PHE A 76 -8.40 16.68 0.65
CA PHE A 76 -7.95 15.52 -0.13
C PHE A 76 -6.51 15.64 -0.65
N GLY A 77 -6.06 16.86 -0.95
CA GLY A 77 -4.70 17.14 -1.44
C GLY A 77 -3.62 16.85 -0.40
N ILE A 78 -3.88 17.13 0.88
CA ILE A 78 -2.92 16.87 1.98
C ILE A 78 -2.60 15.37 2.07
N PHE A 79 -3.60 14.49 1.94
CA PHE A 79 -3.36 13.04 1.98
C PHE A 79 -2.45 12.55 0.85
N VAL A 80 -2.52 13.16 -0.34
CA VAL A 80 -1.64 12.80 -1.46
C VAL A 80 -0.17 13.02 -1.16
N VAL A 81 0.16 14.02 -0.34
CA VAL A 81 1.55 14.32 0.08
C VAL A 81 1.91 13.55 1.36
N LEU A 82 0.96 13.43 2.29
CA LEU A 82 1.20 12.81 3.59
C LEU A 82 1.41 11.30 3.48
N THR A 83 0.64 10.60 2.64
CA THR A 83 0.79 9.15 2.42
C THR A 83 2.18 8.75 1.92
N PRO A 84 2.75 9.34 0.85
CA PRO A 84 4.11 9.00 0.41
C PRO A 84 5.16 9.43 1.44
N LEU A 85 4.95 10.52 2.18
CA LEU A 85 5.89 10.98 3.19
C LEU A 85 6.01 9.96 4.35
N VAL A 86 4.89 9.41 4.81
CA VAL A 86 4.86 8.40 5.88
C VAL A 86 5.36 7.03 5.38
N THR A 87 5.08 6.66 4.13
CA THR A 87 5.49 5.37 3.56
C THR A 87 6.92 5.37 3.01
N ALA A 88 7.48 6.53 2.65
CA ALA A 88 8.86 6.68 2.17
C ALA A 88 9.92 6.07 3.09
N PRO A 89 9.94 6.29 4.42
CA PRO A 89 10.95 5.67 5.29
C PRO A 89 10.85 4.15 5.31
N PHE A 90 9.63 3.59 5.25
CA PHE A 90 9.43 2.14 5.19
C PHE A 90 9.92 1.55 3.87
N LEU A 91 9.60 2.19 2.74
CA LEU A 91 10.11 1.79 1.43
C LEU A 91 11.63 1.89 1.35
N TRP A 92 12.21 2.94 1.94
CA TRP A 92 13.65 3.11 2.01
C TRP A 92 14.32 2.01 2.85
N LEU A 93 13.72 1.64 3.98
CA LEU A 93 14.18 0.52 4.80
C LEU A 93 14.15 -0.80 4.00
N LEU A 94 13.04 -1.10 3.33
CA LEU A 94 12.92 -2.32 2.52
C LEU A 94 13.95 -2.34 1.39
N TRP A 95 14.12 -1.21 0.71
CA TRP A 95 15.06 -1.06 -0.41
C TRP A 95 16.52 -1.23 0.04
N THR A 96 16.88 -0.67 1.19
CA THR A 96 18.24 -0.81 1.73
C THR A 96 18.51 -2.24 2.20
N SER A 97 17.57 -2.90 2.85
CA SER A 97 17.66 -4.33 3.23
C SER A 97 17.79 -5.23 2.00
N LEU A 98 17.02 -4.96 0.94
CA LEU A 98 17.12 -5.70 -0.32
C LEU A 98 18.48 -5.49 -1.00
N ARG A 99 18.99 -4.25 -1.02
CA ARG A 99 20.34 -3.95 -1.55
C ARG A 99 21.43 -4.68 -0.76
N LYS A 100 21.34 -4.72 0.57
CA LYS A 100 22.28 -5.47 1.42
C LYS A 100 22.25 -6.97 1.10
N ALA A 101 21.06 -7.56 1.00
CA ALA A 101 20.90 -8.97 0.66
C ALA A 101 21.45 -9.35 -0.74
N TYR A 102 21.42 -8.41 -1.70
CA TYR A 102 22.08 -8.59 -3.00
C TYR A 102 23.61 -8.51 -2.92
N THR A 103 24.15 -7.58 -2.12
CA THR A 103 25.60 -7.42 -1.94
C THR A 103 26.20 -8.60 -1.17
N GLU A 104 25.47 -9.15 -0.20
CA GLU A 104 25.87 -10.30 0.61
C GLU A 104 25.65 -11.65 -0.11
N GLY A 105 25.09 -11.63 -1.34
CA GLY A 105 24.92 -12.83 -2.16
C GLY A 105 23.82 -13.79 -1.71
N LEU A 106 23.02 -13.42 -0.71
CA LEU A 106 21.89 -14.20 -0.19
C LEU A 106 20.75 -14.34 -1.22
N ILE A 107 20.66 -13.41 -2.19
CA ILE A 107 19.64 -13.41 -3.24
C ILE A 107 20.32 -13.44 -4.62
N ARG A 108 20.22 -14.57 -5.33
CA ARG A 108 20.61 -14.64 -6.75
C ARG A 108 19.65 -13.80 -7.58
N LYS A 109 20.15 -12.76 -8.27
CA LYS A 109 19.38 -12.07 -9.31
C LYS A 109 18.90 -13.11 -10.34
N ALA A 110 17.60 -13.39 -10.38
CA ALA A 110 17.00 -14.09 -11.50
C ALA A 110 17.20 -13.19 -12.74
N HIS A 111 18.12 -13.58 -13.62
CA HIS A 111 18.44 -12.81 -14.82
C HIS A 111 17.29 -12.95 -15.81
N SER A 112 16.20 -12.21 -15.60
CA SER A 112 15.11 -12.14 -16.56
C SER A 112 15.56 -11.25 -17.72
N ARG A 113 16.09 -11.87 -18.77
CA ARG A 113 16.44 -11.24 -20.06
C ARG A 113 15.18 -10.82 -20.86
N ARG A 114 14.03 -10.60 -20.20
CA ARG A 114 12.75 -10.31 -20.84
C ARG A 114 12.43 -8.83 -20.81
N THR A 115 12.08 -8.28 -21.97
CA THR A 115 11.51 -6.94 -22.15
C THR A 115 10.26 -6.79 -21.28
N TRP A 116 10.04 -5.61 -20.67
CA TRP A 116 8.91 -5.31 -19.78
C TRP A 116 7.55 -5.82 -20.28
N ALA A 117 7.23 -5.62 -21.56
CA ALA A 117 5.98 -6.10 -22.17
C ALA A 117 5.84 -7.64 -22.17
N ARG A 118 6.96 -8.37 -22.32
CA ARG A 118 6.96 -9.85 -22.26
C ARG A 118 6.81 -10.36 -20.82
N SER A 119 7.36 -9.64 -19.84
CA SER A 119 7.15 -9.99 -18.42
C SER A 119 5.70 -9.77 -18.02
N VAL A 120 5.10 -8.64 -18.39
CA VAL A 120 3.68 -8.36 -18.14
C VAL A 120 2.80 -9.43 -18.78
N LYS A 121 2.96 -9.70 -20.08
CA LYS A 121 2.21 -10.76 -20.77
C LYS A 121 2.40 -12.14 -20.12
N HIS A 122 3.61 -12.47 -19.68
CA HIS A 122 3.90 -13.75 -19.05
C HIS A 122 3.16 -13.90 -17.71
N TYR A 123 3.19 -12.88 -16.85
CA TYR A 123 2.47 -12.91 -15.58
C TYR A 123 0.96 -12.93 -15.79
N PHE A 124 0.42 -12.17 -16.75
CA PHE A 124 -1.01 -12.23 -17.07
C PHE A 124 -1.47 -13.64 -17.47
N ILE A 125 -0.70 -14.34 -18.31
CA ILE A 125 -1.01 -15.71 -18.73
C ILE A 125 -0.86 -16.70 -17.54
N GLU A 126 0.14 -16.52 -16.69
CA GLU A 126 0.35 -17.42 -15.54
C GLU A 126 -0.71 -17.23 -14.45
N PHE A 127 -1.15 -15.99 -14.20
CA PHE A 127 -2.26 -15.70 -13.28
C PHE A 127 -3.61 -16.21 -13.81
N ASP A 128 -3.88 -16.06 -15.11
CA ASP A 128 -5.14 -16.51 -15.73
C ASP A 128 -5.23 -18.04 -15.88
N SER A 129 -4.12 -18.70 -16.21
CA SER A 129 -4.07 -20.18 -16.33
C SER A 129 -4.14 -20.92 -14.99
N ARG A 130 -3.67 -20.33 -13.90
CA ARG A 130 -3.81 -20.92 -12.55
C ARG A 130 -5.20 -20.69 -11.95
N ASN A 131 -5.84 -19.56 -12.26
CA ASN A 131 -7.20 -19.29 -11.80
C ASN A 131 -8.25 -20.19 -12.49
N SER A 132 -8.00 -20.62 -13.73
CA SER A 132 -8.85 -21.55 -14.48
C SER A 132 -8.64 -23.03 -14.13
N ALA A 133 -7.62 -23.38 -13.35
CA ALA A 133 -7.34 -24.75 -12.90
C ALA A 133 -7.89 -25.08 -11.50
N LEU A 134 -8.52 -24.11 -10.83
CA LEU A 134 -9.09 -24.24 -9.47
C LEU A 134 -10.63 -24.15 -9.43
N THR A 135 -11.29 -24.24 -10.58
CA THR A 135 -12.75 -24.43 -10.75
C THR A 135 -13.02 -25.77 -11.40
#